data_AF-A0A9D4L4I5-F1
#
_entry.id   AF-A0A9D4L4I5-F1
#
_cell.length_a   1.000
_cell.length_b   1.000
_cell.length_c   1.000
_cell.angle_alpha   90.00
_cell.angle_beta   90.00
_cell.angle_gamma   90.00
#
_symmetry.space_group_name_H-M   'P 1'
#
loop_
_entity.id
_entity.type
_entity.pdbx_description
1 polymer ?
#
loop_
_entity_poly.entity_id
_entity_poly.type
_entity_poly.pdbx_seq_one_letter_code
_entity_poly.pdbx_strand_id
1 'polypeptide(L)'
;MDDVHLTEREQRLLRREQLKADIAQKEREIQERTNENRLKKIKQRDRNIEMLQLQELQRQRNKLIEKRRHAIQERDEQHRVVEEQRIELRDKPLRTQSRTSDIESQRLKETVIDIEYEDDELKGACGHTNIDSDIKRLEFGENSRYTERTYTDQSLITINEYGYVDRERTMPKDQNHCKYFDQFSTVSNDTVDKGIQWLRRKEIQLEEEHHANSEDRIKIEGEIDRTQCYQLIHKCNKREIDFEMEMETLQKQIELMKLEEREAVRKIQIKEELRETKRKEKLQAEQRKQNEDRLRTLKQEKYELEQSLLEMQRVLSSLAEELLDYGEERNKPQVRKISESKQAFIIKPNIPTFTEPSNFPEWKIEIQSMLSSNIYHREILRQAIRNAIGGKPRKILATLKPTATSEEILEALESNYGDIKSGECIMEEYYKAKQEKEEDISARGIRLEELVQKAIDRGEIQTHRREQMLRTRFWKYLRNKELKNATRIFYESNIPFEELRKKMRREEQDISVSKETSQQINVHQIEDHTKMTLKSR
;
A
#
# COMPACT_ATOMS: atom_id res chain seq x y z
N MET A 1 -15.42 53.37 -46.71
CA MET A 1 -14.25 52.63 -46.20
C MET A 1 -13.58 53.63 -45.30
N ASP A 2 -14.05 53.71 -44.07
CA ASP A 2 -13.67 54.78 -43.16
C ASP A 2 -12.55 54.21 -42.30
N ASP A 3 -11.31 54.47 -42.73
CA ASP A 3 -10.12 54.25 -41.92
C ASP A 3 -10.25 55.18 -40.69
N VAL A 4 -10.78 54.62 -39.61
CA VAL A 4 -10.81 55.28 -38.31
C VAL A 4 -9.36 55.37 -37.85
N HIS A 5 -8.71 56.47 -38.18
CA HIS A 5 -7.42 56.83 -37.63
C HIS A 5 -7.57 56.92 -36.11
N LEU A 6 -7.15 55.86 -35.41
CA LEU A 6 -6.97 55.88 -33.97
C LEU A 6 -6.20 57.14 -33.59
N THR A 7 -6.76 57.89 -32.66
CA THR A 7 -6.14 59.11 -32.17
C THR A 7 -4.76 58.77 -31.61
N GLU A 8 -3.81 59.69 -31.71
CA GLU A 8 -2.44 59.49 -31.22
C GLU A 8 -2.42 59.05 -29.74
N ARG A 9 -3.44 59.43 -28.97
CA ARG A 9 -3.67 59.01 -27.58
C ARG A 9 -3.95 57.50 -27.46
N GLU A 10 -4.80 56.95 -28.31
CA GLU A 10 -5.12 55.52 -28.32
C GLU A 10 -3.92 54.68 -28.75
N GLN A 11 -3.14 55.15 -29.74
CA GLN A 11 -1.90 54.49 -30.12
C GLN A 11 -0.87 54.47 -28.98
N ARG A 12 -0.77 55.53 -28.17
CA ARG A 12 0.09 55.57 -26.98
C ARG A 12 -0.39 54.63 -25.88
N LEU A 13 -1.70 54.51 -25.66
CA LEU A 13 -2.27 53.56 -24.69
C LEU A 13 -2.00 52.11 -25.12
N LEU A 14 -2.24 51.78 -26.39
CA LEU A 14 -1.96 50.46 -26.92
C LEU A 14 -0.48 50.08 -26.78
N ARG A 15 0.44 51.00 -27.08
CA ARG A 15 1.89 50.76 -26.87
C ARG A 15 2.24 50.54 -25.39
N ARG A 16 1.58 51.24 -24.45
CA ARG A 16 1.79 51.05 -23.01
C ARG A 16 1.27 49.70 -22.54
N GLU A 17 0.11 49.26 -23.02
CA GLU A 17 -0.44 47.94 -22.70
C GLU A 17 0.43 46.81 -23.25
N GLN A 18 0.90 46.96 -24.49
CA GLN A 18 1.83 46.01 -25.09
C GLN A 18 3.15 45.93 -24.30
N LEU A 19 3.72 47.07 -23.90
CA LEU A 19 4.92 47.10 -23.07
C LEU A 19 4.69 46.43 -21.69
N LYS A 20 3.52 46.64 -21.07
CA LYS A 20 3.17 45.95 -19.81
C LYS A 20 3.07 44.44 -20.00
N ALA A 21 2.47 43.99 -21.09
CA ALA A 21 2.39 42.56 -21.42
C ALA A 21 3.78 41.95 -21.62
N ASP A 22 4.67 42.65 -22.33
CA ASP A 22 6.05 42.21 -22.57
C ASP A 22 6.86 42.13 -21.26
N ILE A 23 6.71 43.12 -20.37
CA ILE A 23 7.35 43.09 -19.03
C ILE A 23 6.84 41.90 -18.22
N ALA A 24 5.52 41.70 -18.15
CA ALA A 24 4.91 40.58 -17.41
C ALA A 24 5.33 39.21 -17.99
N GLN A 25 5.55 39.12 -19.31
CA GLN A 25 6.11 37.91 -19.93
C GLN A 25 7.57 37.70 -19.52
N LYS A 26 8.39 38.75 -19.55
CA LYS A 26 9.80 38.68 -19.13
C LYS A 26 9.96 38.30 -17.67
N GLU A 27 9.11 38.82 -16.79
CA GLU A 27 9.10 38.43 -15.37
C GLU A 27 8.77 36.95 -15.18
N ARG A 28 7.79 36.42 -15.93
CA ARG A 28 7.48 34.97 -15.93
C ARG A 28 8.68 34.14 -16.39
N GLU A 29 9.34 34.53 -17.48
CA GLU A 29 10.54 33.84 -17.98
C GLU A 29 11.69 33.84 -16.95
N ILE A 30 11.92 34.96 -16.26
CA ILE A 30 12.94 35.07 -15.20
C ILE A 30 12.58 34.16 -14.02
N GLN A 31 11.30 34.14 -13.62
CA GLN A 31 10.82 33.31 -12.52
C GLN A 31 10.94 31.82 -12.83
N GLU A 32 10.60 31.40 -14.05
CA GLU A 32 10.77 30.02 -14.52
C GLU A 32 12.23 29.60 -14.50
N ARG A 33 13.14 30.40 -15.06
CA ARG A 33 14.60 30.14 -15.01
C ARG A 33 15.12 30.03 -13.57
N THR A 34 14.58 30.85 -12.67
CA THR A 34 14.96 30.84 -11.25
C THR A 34 14.49 29.55 -10.57
N ASN A 35 13.26 29.11 -10.87
CA ASN A 35 12.70 27.86 -10.38
C ASN A 35 13.44 26.64 -10.93
N GLU A 36 13.79 26.63 -12.22
CA GLU A 36 14.60 25.57 -12.84
C GLU A 36 15.98 25.45 -12.17
N ASN A 37 16.64 26.58 -11.93
CA ASN A 37 17.94 26.60 -11.25
C ASN A 37 17.84 26.11 -9.81
N ARG A 38 16.77 26.46 -9.09
CA ARG A 38 16.47 25.91 -7.75
C ARG A 38 16.26 24.40 -7.80
N LEU A 39 15.48 23.92 -8.76
CA LEU A 39 15.21 22.49 -8.95
C LEU A 39 16.49 21.71 -9.27
N LYS A 40 17.36 22.25 -10.14
CA LYS A 40 18.68 21.66 -10.43
C LYS A 40 19.55 21.56 -9.17
N LYS A 41 19.57 22.61 -8.33
CA LYS A 41 20.30 22.60 -7.04
C LYS A 41 19.74 21.57 -6.05
N ILE A 42 18.42 21.41 -5.98
CA ILE A 42 17.76 20.40 -5.14
C ILE A 42 18.15 18.99 -5.61
N LYS A 43 17.98 18.69 -6.90
CA LYS A 43 18.35 17.39 -7.48
C LYS A 43 19.83 17.05 -7.25
N GLN A 44 20.72 18.04 -7.32
CA GLN A 44 22.14 17.82 -7.02
C GLN A 44 22.38 17.50 -5.54
N ARG A 45 21.68 18.16 -4.61
CA ARG A 45 21.76 17.85 -3.18
C ARG A 45 21.23 16.45 -2.88
N ASP A 46 20.14 16.03 -3.51
CA ASP A 46 19.56 14.70 -3.33
C ASP A 46 20.54 13.60 -3.78
N ARG A 47 21.18 13.77 -4.96
CA ARG A 47 22.25 12.86 -5.42
C ARG A 47 23.44 12.79 -4.45
N ASN A 48 23.83 13.92 -3.88
CA ASN A 48 24.93 13.95 -2.89
C ASN A 48 24.53 13.22 -1.60
N ILE A 49 23.28 13.35 -1.16
CA ILE A 49 22.74 12.63 0.01
C ILE A 49 22.71 11.12 -0.25
N GLU A 50 22.22 10.69 -1.42
CA GLU A 50 22.21 9.28 -1.83
C GLU A 50 23.64 8.69 -1.86
N MET A 51 24.61 9.44 -2.41
CA MET A 51 26.01 9.03 -2.42
C MET A 51 26.57 8.83 -1.00
N LEU A 52 26.28 9.76 -0.08
CA LEU A 52 26.73 9.66 1.33
C LEU A 52 26.07 8.47 2.05
N GLN A 53 24.79 8.19 1.79
CA GLN A 53 24.11 7.02 2.33
C GLN A 53 24.72 5.72 1.82
N LEU A 54 25.06 5.66 0.53
CA LEU A 54 25.69 4.49 -0.08
C LEU A 54 27.10 4.25 0.49
N GLN A 55 27.88 5.31 0.71
CA GLN A 55 29.19 5.23 1.38
C GLN A 55 29.05 4.73 2.83
N GLU A 56 28.04 5.18 3.57
CA GLU A 56 27.81 4.73 4.95
C GLU A 56 27.39 3.24 5.00
N LEU A 57 26.52 2.80 4.09
CA LEU A 57 26.16 1.38 3.97
C LEU A 57 27.38 0.52 3.61
N GLN A 58 28.27 1.00 2.74
CA GLN A 58 29.52 0.31 2.43
C GLN A 58 30.44 0.20 3.66
N ARG A 59 30.55 1.26 4.47
CA ARG A 59 31.30 1.22 5.75
C ARG A 59 30.70 0.20 6.73
N GLN A 60 29.39 0.17 6.87
CA GLN A 60 28.71 -0.80 7.75
C GLN A 60 28.91 -2.24 7.27
N ARG A 61 28.80 -2.48 5.96
CA ARG A 61 29.10 -3.78 5.35
C ARG A 61 30.54 -4.22 5.62
N ASN A 62 31.51 -3.32 5.46
CA ASN A 62 32.92 -3.63 5.71
C ASN A 62 33.18 -3.97 7.20
N LYS A 63 32.58 -3.22 8.13
CA LYS A 63 32.64 -3.56 9.57
C LYS A 63 32.07 -4.95 9.87
N LEU A 64 30.97 -5.33 9.23
CA LEU A 64 30.38 -6.68 9.37
C LEU A 64 31.30 -7.77 8.80
N ILE A 65 31.94 -7.52 7.66
CA ILE A 65 32.92 -8.44 7.07
C ILE A 65 34.12 -8.62 8.01
N GLU A 66 34.63 -7.55 8.61
CA GLU A 66 35.74 -7.60 9.58
C GLU A 66 35.36 -8.37 10.84
N LYS A 67 34.18 -8.11 11.42
CA LYS A 67 33.65 -8.89 12.56
C LYS A 67 33.57 -10.38 12.23
N ARG A 68 33.08 -10.73 11.03
CA ARG A 68 33.00 -12.13 10.59
C ARG A 68 34.38 -12.76 10.40
N ARG A 69 35.36 -12.02 9.89
CA ARG A 69 36.75 -12.49 9.77
C ARG A 69 37.35 -12.78 11.15
N HIS A 70 37.13 -11.90 12.13
CA HIS A 70 37.61 -12.11 13.50
C HIS A 70 36.98 -13.36 14.13
N ALA A 71 35.65 -13.54 13.99
CA ALA A 71 34.96 -14.72 14.52
C ALA A 71 35.46 -16.04 13.88
N ILE A 72 35.79 -16.02 12.58
CA ILE A 72 36.40 -17.18 11.91
C ILE A 72 37.79 -17.45 12.47
N GLN A 73 38.62 -16.43 12.62
CA GLN A 73 39.98 -16.56 13.16
C GLN A 73 39.96 -17.09 14.60
N GLU A 74 39.05 -16.62 15.45
CA GLU A 74 38.87 -17.08 16.82
C GLU A 74 38.44 -18.55 16.88
N ARG A 75 37.52 -18.96 16.00
CA ARG A 75 37.12 -20.37 15.89
C ARG A 75 38.26 -21.27 15.41
N ASP A 76 39.04 -20.81 14.44
CA ASP A 76 40.19 -21.58 13.92
C ASP A 76 41.31 -21.69 14.98
N GLU A 77 41.49 -20.66 15.82
CA GLU A 77 42.37 -20.68 16.99
C GLU A 77 41.91 -21.71 18.03
N GLN A 78 40.62 -21.70 18.39
CA GLN A 78 40.04 -22.68 19.30
C GLN A 78 40.23 -24.11 18.78
N HIS A 79 40.01 -24.34 17.48
CA HIS A 79 40.23 -25.64 16.85
C HIS A 79 41.71 -26.05 16.92
N ARG A 80 42.66 -25.11 16.76
CA ARG A 80 44.09 -25.41 16.90
C ARG A 80 44.44 -25.85 18.31
N VAL A 81 43.93 -25.16 19.34
CA VAL A 81 44.15 -25.54 20.75
C VAL A 81 43.61 -26.95 21.04
N VAL A 82 42.42 -27.28 20.54
CA VAL A 82 41.85 -28.62 20.69
C VAL A 82 42.71 -29.69 20.01
N GLU A 83 43.23 -29.42 18.83
CA GLU A 83 44.09 -30.36 18.11
C GLU A 83 45.48 -30.52 18.77
N GLU A 84 46.07 -29.42 19.29
CA GLU A 84 47.30 -29.47 20.08
C GLU A 84 47.13 -30.34 21.34
N GLN A 85 46.03 -30.17 22.07
CA GLN A 85 45.69 -31.03 23.23
C GLN A 85 45.53 -32.49 22.82
N ARG A 86 44.95 -32.76 21.64
CA ARG A 86 44.77 -34.10 21.11
C ARG A 86 46.11 -34.77 20.77
N ILE A 87 47.06 -34.01 20.20
CA ILE A 87 48.41 -34.48 19.91
C ILE A 87 49.17 -34.77 21.22
N GLU A 88 49.10 -33.88 22.20
CA GLU A 88 49.76 -34.09 23.50
C GLU A 88 49.25 -35.35 24.21
N LEU A 89 47.95 -35.64 24.11
CA LEU A 89 47.37 -36.88 24.63
C LEU A 89 47.83 -38.13 23.86
N ARG A 90 48.18 -37.99 22.58
CA ARG A 90 48.64 -39.09 21.72
C ARG A 90 50.10 -39.46 21.97
N ASP A 91 50.93 -38.48 22.28
CA ASP A 91 52.38 -38.65 22.45
C ASP A 91 52.80 -38.98 23.89
N LYS A 92 51.87 -39.00 24.86
CA LYS A 92 52.15 -39.53 26.20
C LYS A 92 52.49 -41.02 26.06
N PRO A 93 53.74 -41.44 26.33
CA PRO A 93 54.11 -42.83 26.22
C PRO A 93 53.24 -43.63 27.19
N LEU A 94 52.72 -44.77 26.72
CA LEU A 94 52.09 -45.81 27.52
C LEU A 94 53.14 -46.34 28.52
N ARG A 95 53.48 -45.54 29.53
CA ARG A 95 54.24 -45.98 30.70
C ARG A 95 53.31 -46.94 31.43
N THR A 96 53.68 -48.21 31.35
CA THR A 96 53.26 -49.32 32.21
C THR A 96 52.47 -48.85 33.42
N GLN A 97 51.14 -48.91 33.32
CA GLN A 97 50.22 -48.86 34.45
C GLN A 97 50.42 -50.14 35.26
N SER A 98 51.51 -50.19 36.02
CA SER A 98 51.67 -51.11 37.14
C SER A 98 50.83 -50.57 38.30
N ARG A 99 49.77 -51.31 38.63
CA ARG A 99 49.20 -51.48 39.98
C ARG A 99 49.26 -50.24 40.89
N THR A 100 48.34 -49.30 40.72
CA THR A 100 47.91 -48.38 41.81
C THR A 100 46.48 -47.85 41.64
N SER A 101 45.70 -48.30 40.64
CA SER A 101 44.33 -47.81 40.39
C SER A 101 43.28 -48.18 41.45
N ASP A 102 43.65 -48.98 42.45
CA ASP A 102 42.73 -49.42 43.51
C ASP A 102 42.60 -48.42 44.67
N ILE A 103 43.45 -47.38 44.75
CA ILE A 103 43.43 -46.44 45.89
C ILE A 103 42.68 -45.13 45.59
N GLU A 104 42.65 -44.65 44.34
CA GLU A 104 41.93 -43.41 44.00
C GLU A 104 40.43 -43.60 43.74
N SER A 105 40.00 -44.82 43.37
CA SER A 105 38.56 -45.14 43.26
C SER A 105 37.85 -45.26 44.61
N GLN A 106 38.58 -45.31 45.74
CA GLN A 106 37.99 -45.28 47.08
C GLN A 106 37.90 -43.87 47.67
N ARG A 107 38.67 -42.88 47.20
CA ARG A 107 38.61 -41.50 47.74
C ARG A 107 37.47 -40.65 47.17
N LEU A 108 36.91 -41.00 46.01
CA LEU A 108 35.76 -40.29 45.42
C LEU A 108 34.39 -40.81 45.91
N LYS A 109 34.38 -41.73 46.89
CA LYS A 109 33.15 -42.21 47.55
C LYS A 109 32.89 -41.61 48.93
N GLU A 110 33.80 -40.80 49.49
CA GLU A 110 33.69 -40.26 50.86
C GLU A 110 33.51 -38.74 50.96
N THR A 111 33.22 -38.03 49.86
CA THR A 111 32.76 -36.64 49.90
C THR A 111 31.35 -36.52 49.33
N VAL A 112 30.43 -37.29 49.92
CA VAL A 112 29.02 -36.90 50.03
C VAL A 112 28.95 -36.03 51.29
N ILE A 113 29.09 -34.72 51.09
CA ILE A 113 28.82 -33.73 52.13
C ILE A 113 27.34 -33.37 52.02
N ASP A 114 26.64 -33.53 53.13
CA ASP A 114 25.27 -33.09 53.36
C ASP A 114 25.08 -31.64 52.91
N ILE A 115 24.16 -31.43 51.97
CA ILE A 115 23.48 -30.14 51.80
C ILE A 115 22.04 -30.42 52.16
N GLU A 116 21.74 -30.19 53.44
CA GLU A 116 20.40 -30.15 53.99
C GLU A 116 19.58 -29.07 53.25
N TYR A 117 18.34 -29.44 52.92
CA TYR A 117 17.31 -28.50 52.49
C TYR A 117 16.88 -27.67 53.70
N GLU A 118 17.30 -26.42 53.77
CA GLU A 118 16.57 -25.38 54.51
C GLU A 118 15.58 -24.71 53.56
N ASP A 119 14.33 -25.18 53.60
CA ASP A 119 13.15 -24.40 53.27
C ASP A 119 12.88 -23.47 54.47
N ASP A 120 13.35 -22.23 54.42
CA ASP A 120 12.72 -21.07 55.07
C ASP A 120 13.42 -19.75 54.67
N GLU A 121 12.65 -18.66 54.66
CA GLU A 121 13.05 -17.27 54.41
C GLU A 121 13.26 -16.79 52.95
N LEU A 122 12.14 -16.51 52.27
CA LEU A 122 12.00 -15.30 51.42
C LEU A 122 10.55 -14.77 51.48
N LYS A 123 10.12 -14.38 52.68
CA LYS A 123 9.13 -13.31 52.87
C LYS A 123 9.88 -12.00 53.02
N GLY A 124 9.66 -11.06 52.09
CA GLY A 124 9.97 -9.64 52.35
C GLY A 124 10.70 -8.94 51.21
N ALA A 125 9.95 -8.38 50.27
CA ALA A 125 10.27 -7.10 49.61
C ALA A 125 9.15 -6.72 48.60
N CYS A 126 7.90 -6.64 49.07
CA CYS A 126 6.85 -5.91 48.37
C CYS A 126 6.87 -4.47 48.90
N GLY A 127 7.86 -3.70 48.44
CA GLY A 127 7.98 -2.28 48.76
C GLY A 127 6.75 -1.52 48.28
N HIS A 128 5.87 -1.20 49.22
CA HIS A 128 4.87 -0.17 49.10
C HIS A 128 5.57 1.17 48.86
N THR A 129 5.31 1.81 47.72
CA THR A 129 5.36 3.27 47.65
C THR A 129 3.92 3.79 47.63
N ASN A 130 3.45 4.14 48.82
CA ASN A 130 2.39 5.11 49.03
C ASN A 130 2.78 6.41 48.34
N ILE A 131 1.99 6.85 47.36
CA ILE A 131 1.72 8.28 47.17
C ILE A 131 0.22 8.38 46.90
N ASP A 132 -0.52 8.52 47.99
CA ASP A 132 -1.88 9.02 48.00
C ASP A 132 -1.81 10.40 48.67
N SER A 133 -1.71 11.44 47.84
CA SER A 133 -2.05 12.82 48.22
C SER A 133 -2.02 13.71 46.98
N ASP A 134 -3.18 14.31 46.70
CA ASP A 134 -3.41 15.52 45.90
C ASP A 134 -4.18 15.35 44.59
N ILE A 135 -5.48 14.99 44.69
CA ILE A 135 -6.51 15.64 43.86
C ILE A 135 -7.73 15.97 44.72
N LYS A 136 -7.71 17.17 45.31
CA LYS A 136 -8.91 17.92 45.71
C LYS A 136 -9.18 19.00 44.67
N ARG A 137 -10.47 19.11 44.32
CA ARG A 137 -11.20 20.30 43.83
C ARG A 137 -10.82 20.89 42.47
N LEU A 138 -11.77 20.82 41.55
CA LEU A 138 -12.48 21.95 40.89
C LEU A 138 -13.68 21.30 40.14
N GLU A 139 -14.85 21.22 40.77
CA GLU A 139 -15.99 22.16 40.63
C GLU A 139 -16.63 22.23 39.23
N PHE A 140 -17.84 21.65 39.19
CA PHE A 140 -19.08 22.05 38.50
C PHE A 140 -19.04 22.77 37.14
N GLY A 141 -19.77 22.16 36.20
CA GLY A 141 -20.25 22.78 34.97
C GLY A 141 -21.33 21.91 34.34
N GLU A 142 -22.54 21.99 34.91
CA GLU A 142 -23.79 21.41 34.39
C GLU A 142 -24.04 21.84 32.92
N ASN A 143 -24.49 20.92 32.07
CA ASN A 143 -25.71 21.14 31.29
C ASN A 143 -26.19 19.91 30.51
N SER A 144 -27.39 19.50 30.89
CA SER A 144 -28.44 18.74 30.19
C SER A 144 -28.26 18.43 28.69
N ARG A 145 -28.58 17.20 28.29
CA ARG A 145 -29.93 16.82 27.81
C ARG A 145 -30.00 15.31 27.53
N TYR A 146 -30.78 14.63 28.36
CA TYR A 146 -31.39 13.34 28.10
C TYR A 146 -32.41 13.46 26.96
N THR A 147 -32.42 12.50 26.05
CA THR A 147 -33.67 12.05 25.40
C THR A 147 -33.71 10.54 25.43
N GLU A 148 -34.55 10.02 26.31
CA GLU A 148 -35.07 8.66 26.32
C GLU A 148 -35.75 8.36 24.97
N ARG A 149 -35.57 7.15 24.44
CA ARG A 149 -36.66 6.48 23.73
C ARG A 149 -36.75 5.02 24.18
N THR A 150 -37.96 4.75 24.62
CA THR A 150 -38.56 3.56 25.20
C THR A 150 -38.56 2.36 24.25
N TYR A 151 -38.29 1.20 24.85
CA TYR A 151 -38.69 -0.11 24.37
C TYR A 151 -40.19 -0.14 24.08
N THR A 152 -40.56 -0.70 22.92
CA THR A 152 -41.87 -1.33 22.75
C THR A 152 -41.66 -2.72 22.19
N ASP A 153 -42.01 -3.66 23.03
CA ASP A 153 -42.13 -5.08 22.79
C ASP A 153 -43.52 -5.30 22.20
N GLN A 154 -43.62 -5.93 21.02
CA GLN A 154 -44.86 -6.53 20.53
C GLN A 154 -44.55 -7.62 19.51
N SER A 155 -44.61 -8.84 20.05
CA SER A 155 -44.83 -10.11 19.38
C SER A 155 -45.76 -10.05 18.17
N LEU A 156 -45.39 -10.74 17.09
CA LEU A 156 -46.35 -11.49 16.28
C LEU A 156 -45.69 -12.74 15.69
N ILE A 157 -46.36 -13.85 16.00
CA ILE A 157 -46.16 -15.23 15.54
C ILE A 157 -46.63 -15.34 14.09
N THR A 158 -45.82 -15.95 13.21
CA THR A 158 -46.32 -16.71 12.04
C THR A 158 -45.30 -17.78 11.63
N ILE A 159 -45.54 -18.99 12.12
CA ILE A 159 -45.64 -20.30 11.44
C ILE A 159 -44.79 -20.53 10.16
N ASN A 160 -44.01 -21.61 10.23
CA ASN A 160 -43.31 -22.35 9.17
C ASN A 160 -44.20 -22.72 7.98
N GLU A 161 -43.65 -22.70 6.76
CA GLU A 161 -44.02 -23.69 5.73
C GLU A 161 -42.90 -23.85 4.66
N TYR A 162 -42.54 -25.12 4.49
CA TYR A 162 -41.60 -25.83 3.61
C TYR A 162 -41.15 -25.24 2.25
N GLY A 163 -39.91 -25.60 1.88
CA GLY A 163 -39.45 -25.52 0.49
C GLY A 163 -37.98 -25.92 0.24
N TYR A 164 -37.49 -27.04 0.79
CA TYR A 164 -36.23 -27.65 0.35
C TYR A 164 -36.39 -28.14 -1.09
N VAL A 165 -35.50 -27.71 -1.99
CA VAL A 165 -35.33 -28.35 -3.30
C VAL A 165 -33.89 -28.82 -3.41
N ASP A 166 -33.72 -30.13 -3.18
CA ASP A 166 -32.57 -30.90 -3.61
C ASP A 166 -32.40 -30.81 -5.13
N ARG A 167 -31.18 -30.50 -5.57
CA ARG A 167 -30.69 -30.93 -6.88
C ARG A 167 -29.29 -31.46 -6.74
N GLU A 168 -29.23 -32.77 -6.50
CA GLU A 168 -28.14 -33.62 -6.93
C GLU A 168 -27.93 -33.47 -8.44
N ARG A 169 -26.72 -33.12 -8.86
CA ARG A 169 -26.19 -33.49 -10.17
C ARG A 169 -24.78 -34.06 -10.02
N THR A 170 -24.74 -35.35 -10.27
CA THR A 170 -23.58 -36.22 -10.48
C THR A 170 -22.69 -35.77 -11.66
N MET A 171 -21.39 -35.64 -11.40
CA MET A 171 -20.20 -36.10 -12.20
C MET A 171 -20.01 -35.57 -13.65
N PRO A 172 -18.76 -35.33 -14.12
CA PRO A 172 -17.72 -36.36 -14.18
C PRO A 172 -16.34 -35.98 -13.58
N LYS A 173 -15.69 -37.04 -13.09
CA LYS A 173 -14.27 -37.13 -12.76
C LYS A 173 -13.45 -37.05 -14.05
N ASP A 174 -12.65 -36.01 -14.19
CA ASP A 174 -11.45 -36.06 -15.01
C ASP A 174 -10.22 -36.07 -14.10
N GLN A 175 -9.65 -37.27 -13.96
CA GLN A 175 -8.29 -37.49 -13.52
C GLN A 175 -7.37 -37.27 -14.73
N ASN A 176 -6.51 -36.26 -14.70
CA ASN A 176 -5.10 -36.40 -15.07
C ASN A 176 -4.32 -35.07 -14.91
N HIS A 177 -3.30 -35.13 -14.04
CA HIS A 177 -1.99 -34.50 -14.14
C HIS A 177 -1.89 -33.08 -14.72
N CYS A 178 -1.50 -32.10 -13.88
CA CYS A 178 -0.14 -31.57 -13.95
C CYS A 178 0.23 -30.70 -12.73
N LYS A 179 1.41 -31.03 -12.20
CA LYS A 179 2.22 -30.33 -11.20
C LYS A 179 2.44 -28.86 -11.60
N TYR A 180 2.34 -27.93 -10.66
CA TYR A 180 3.49 -27.16 -10.12
C TYR A 180 3.00 -25.96 -9.29
N PHE A 181 3.68 -25.83 -8.15
CA PHE A 181 3.41 -25.00 -7.00
C PHE A 181 3.88 -23.55 -7.18
N ASP A 182 3.39 -22.71 -6.26
CA ASP A 182 3.91 -21.39 -5.88
C ASP A 182 5.44 -21.32 -5.75
N GLN A 183 6.00 -20.12 -5.97
CA GLN A 183 7.10 -19.49 -5.20
C GLN A 183 7.29 -18.05 -5.76
N PHE A 184 7.45 -16.99 -4.97
CA PHE A 184 8.53 -16.82 -4.00
C PHE A 184 8.09 -16.11 -2.71
N SER A 185 8.29 -16.82 -1.59
CA SER A 185 9.18 -16.38 -0.53
C SER A 185 9.95 -17.61 -0.05
N THR A 186 10.97 -18.04 -0.79
CA THR A 186 11.76 -19.20 -0.38
C THR A 186 13.22 -19.00 -0.79
N VAL A 187 14.10 -19.19 0.18
CA VAL A 187 15.43 -19.76 -0.05
C VAL A 187 15.24 -20.90 -1.06
N SER A 188 15.94 -20.88 -2.19
CA SER A 188 15.62 -21.80 -3.29
C SER A 188 15.53 -23.22 -2.75
N ASN A 189 14.44 -23.94 -3.06
CA ASN A 189 14.30 -25.33 -2.65
C ASN A 189 15.52 -26.14 -3.06
N ASP A 190 16.20 -25.76 -4.14
CA ASP A 190 17.47 -26.30 -4.58
C ASP A 190 18.59 -26.21 -3.51
N THR A 191 18.63 -25.15 -2.71
CA THR A 191 19.62 -24.96 -1.62
C THR A 191 19.25 -25.77 -0.39
N VAL A 192 17.95 -25.84 -0.07
CA VAL A 192 17.44 -26.66 1.04
C VAL A 192 17.58 -28.15 0.70
N ASP A 193 17.23 -28.55 -0.52
CA ASP A 193 17.36 -29.92 -1.04
C ASP A 193 18.83 -30.33 -1.17
N LYS A 194 19.73 -29.42 -1.56
CA LYS A 194 21.19 -29.68 -1.50
C LYS A 194 21.68 -29.84 -0.06
N GLY A 195 21.14 -29.07 0.88
CA GLY A 195 21.43 -29.23 2.31
C GLY A 195 20.94 -30.56 2.87
N ILE A 196 19.70 -30.96 2.55
CA ILE A 196 19.10 -32.23 2.96
C ILE A 196 19.82 -33.41 2.30
N GLN A 197 20.19 -33.31 1.03
CA GLN A 197 20.98 -34.34 0.34
C GLN A 197 22.39 -34.45 0.92
N TRP A 198 23.00 -33.33 1.31
CA TRP A 198 24.30 -33.35 1.99
C TRP A 198 24.21 -34.01 3.36
N LEU A 199 23.18 -33.68 4.16
CA LEU A 199 22.93 -34.32 5.46
C LEU A 199 22.66 -35.83 5.31
N ARG A 200 21.82 -36.24 4.35
CA ARG A 200 21.59 -37.67 4.07
C ARG A 200 22.83 -38.41 3.60
N ARG A 201 23.67 -37.77 2.78
CA ARG A 201 24.97 -38.38 2.41
C ARG A 201 25.89 -38.51 3.61
N LYS A 202 25.87 -37.55 4.54
CA LYS A 202 26.66 -37.63 5.77
C LYS A 202 26.13 -38.69 6.73
N GLU A 203 24.82 -38.84 6.82
CA GLU A 203 24.15 -39.89 7.59
C GLU A 203 24.49 -41.28 7.05
N ILE A 204 24.35 -41.49 5.72
CA ILE A 204 24.75 -42.75 5.06
C ILE A 204 26.26 -43.01 5.24
N GLN A 205 27.10 -41.98 5.13
CA GLN A 205 28.54 -42.14 5.32
C GLN A 205 28.88 -42.52 6.77
N LEU A 206 28.16 -41.99 7.76
CA LEU A 206 28.31 -42.38 9.17
C LEU A 206 27.78 -43.79 9.43
N GLU A 207 26.68 -44.20 8.79
CA GLU A 207 26.15 -45.57 8.86
C GLU A 207 27.10 -46.57 8.19
N GLU A 208 27.70 -46.23 7.05
CA GLU A 208 28.72 -47.03 6.36
C GLU A 208 30.01 -47.12 7.19
N GLU A 209 30.45 -46.03 7.82
CA GLU A 209 31.58 -46.03 8.76
C GLU A 209 31.28 -46.83 10.04
N HIS A 210 30.03 -46.79 10.52
CA HIS A 210 29.58 -47.63 11.64
C HIS A 210 29.50 -49.10 11.26
N HIS A 211 29.05 -49.43 10.04
CA HIS A 211 28.99 -50.81 9.55
C HIS A 211 30.39 -51.37 9.26
N ALA A 212 31.27 -50.60 8.62
CA ALA A 212 32.66 -50.98 8.40
C ALA A 212 33.43 -51.19 9.72
N ASN A 213 33.18 -50.36 10.74
CA ASN A 213 33.74 -50.57 12.08
C ASN A 213 33.03 -51.67 12.89
N SER A 214 31.80 -52.06 12.51
CA SER A 214 31.08 -53.16 13.18
C SER A 214 31.59 -54.54 12.76
N GLU A 215 32.06 -54.70 11.53
CA GLU A 215 32.66 -55.95 11.05
C GLU A 215 34.06 -56.17 11.64
N ASP A 216 34.84 -55.10 11.86
CA ASP A 216 36.11 -55.17 12.61
C ASP A 216 35.91 -55.36 14.12
N ARG A 217 34.74 -54.98 14.68
CA ARG A 217 34.42 -55.17 16.10
C ARG A 217 34.13 -56.62 16.49
N ILE A 218 33.68 -57.46 15.55
CA ILE A 218 33.34 -58.87 15.82
C ILE A 218 34.60 -59.76 15.95
N LYS A 219 35.81 -59.23 15.71
CA LYS A 219 37.08 -59.95 15.95
C LYS A 219 37.89 -59.45 17.16
N ILE A 220 37.39 -58.47 17.92
CA ILE A 220 38.03 -57.97 19.15
C ILE A 220 37.13 -58.27 20.37
N GLU A 221 36.57 -59.48 20.44
CA GLU A 221 35.94 -60.01 21.66
C GLU A 221 36.92 -60.83 22.52
N GLY A 222 38.19 -60.44 22.50
CA GLY A 222 39.21 -60.90 23.45
C GLY A 222 39.54 -59.77 24.43
N GLU A 223 38.91 -59.79 25.60
CA GLU A 223 39.28 -59.04 26.81
C GLU A 223 39.43 -57.50 26.65
N ILE A 224 38.35 -56.81 26.26
CA ILE A 224 38.20 -55.41 26.69
C ILE A 224 37.60 -55.43 28.09
N ASP A 225 38.44 -55.11 29.07
CA ASP A 225 38.09 -54.95 30.49
C ASP A 225 36.84 -54.04 30.62
N ARG A 226 35.78 -54.56 31.26
CA ARG A 226 34.51 -53.84 31.48
C ARG A 226 34.74 -52.45 32.07
N THR A 227 35.80 -52.29 32.85
CA THR A 227 36.21 -51.03 33.47
C THR A 227 36.56 -49.96 32.43
N GLN A 228 37.22 -50.32 31.32
CA GLN A 228 37.52 -49.39 30.22
C GLN A 228 36.27 -48.98 29.45
N CYS A 229 35.31 -49.90 29.27
CA CYS A 229 34.02 -49.58 28.65
C CYS A 229 33.23 -48.54 29.49
N TYR A 230 33.16 -48.70 30.80
CA TYR A 230 32.49 -47.72 31.66
C TYR A 230 33.17 -46.35 31.66
N GLN A 231 34.51 -46.30 31.62
CA GLN A 231 35.24 -45.04 31.52
C GLN A 231 35.00 -44.32 30.18
N LEU A 232 34.87 -45.06 29.08
CA LEU A 232 34.54 -44.49 27.77
C LEU A 232 33.10 -43.97 27.74
N ILE A 233 32.13 -44.71 28.27
CA ILE A 233 30.73 -44.25 28.38
C ILE A 233 30.65 -42.97 29.22
N HIS A 234 31.34 -42.92 30.37
CA HIS A 234 31.35 -41.71 31.20
C HIS A 234 32.02 -40.51 30.50
N LYS A 235 33.08 -40.73 29.71
CA LYS A 235 33.70 -39.66 28.92
C LYS A 235 32.80 -39.18 27.78
N CYS A 236 32.06 -40.07 27.14
CA CYS A 236 31.08 -39.71 26.12
C CYS A 236 29.93 -38.88 26.73
N ASN A 237 29.33 -39.34 27.82
CA ASN A 237 28.25 -38.62 28.50
C ASN A 237 28.71 -37.24 29.00
N LYS A 238 29.94 -37.11 29.50
CA LYS A 238 30.47 -35.81 29.90
C LYS A 238 30.60 -34.85 28.71
N ARG A 239 31.08 -35.32 27.56
CA ARG A 239 31.18 -34.49 26.34
C ARG A 239 29.81 -34.10 25.80
N GLU A 240 28.81 -34.96 25.93
CA GLU A 240 27.44 -34.66 25.54
C GLU A 240 26.87 -33.53 26.39
N ILE A 241 27.05 -33.60 27.72
CA ILE A 241 26.65 -32.52 28.65
C ILE A 241 27.41 -31.22 28.35
N ASP A 242 28.73 -31.28 28.12
CA ASP A 242 29.53 -30.09 27.78
C ASP A 242 29.04 -29.46 26.45
N PHE A 243 28.69 -30.27 25.46
CA PHE A 243 28.13 -29.81 24.18
C PHE A 243 26.73 -29.20 24.33
N GLU A 244 25.86 -29.78 25.17
CA GLU A 244 24.54 -29.21 25.47
C GLU A 244 24.67 -27.83 26.13
N MET A 245 25.58 -27.66 27.09
CA MET A 245 25.86 -26.37 27.71
C MET A 245 26.39 -25.33 26.70
N GLU A 246 27.30 -25.72 25.81
CA GLU A 246 27.80 -24.83 24.74
C GLU A 246 26.68 -24.42 23.79
N MET A 247 25.82 -25.36 23.40
CA MET A 247 24.65 -25.09 22.56
C MET A 247 23.66 -24.13 23.22
N GLU A 248 23.38 -24.31 24.51
CA GLU A 248 22.51 -23.40 25.27
C GLU A 248 23.12 -21.99 25.34
N THR A 249 24.44 -21.91 25.52
CA THR A 249 25.17 -20.63 25.56
C THR A 249 25.10 -19.91 24.21
N LEU A 250 25.30 -20.64 23.10
CA LEU A 250 25.16 -20.10 21.74
C LEU A 250 23.72 -19.67 21.44
N GLN A 251 22.71 -20.42 21.89
CA GLN A 251 21.30 -20.03 21.75
C GLN A 251 21.02 -18.71 22.47
N LYS A 252 21.49 -18.55 23.72
CA LYS A 252 21.37 -17.30 24.47
C LYS A 252 22.04 -16.12 23.75
N GLN A 253 23.22 -16.32 23.17
CA GLN A 253 23.90 -15.29 22.37
C GLN A 253 23.12 -14.91 21.10
N ILE A 254 22.53 -15.89 20.40
CA ILE A 254 21.68 -15.63 19.23
C ILE A 254 20.43 -14.83 19.62
N GLU A 255 19.79 -15.16 20.75
CA GLU A 255 18.64 -14.40 21.24
C GLU A 255 19.00 -12.96 21.60
N LEU A 256 20.16 -12.75 22.24
CA LEU A 256 20.66 -11.42 22.55
C LEU A 256 20.90 -10.59 21.27
N MET A 257 21.56 -11.16 20.25
CA MET A 257 21.77 -10.48 18.96
C MET A 257 20.44 -10.14 18.25
N LYS A 258 19.45 -11.04 18.31
CA LYS A 258 18.11 -10.77 17.77
C LYS A 258 17.41 -9.63 18.50
N LEU A 259 17.62 -9.50 19.82
CA LEU A 259 17.07 -8.40 20.60
C LEU A 259 17.71 -7.06 20.21
N GLU A 260 19.03 -7.02 20.08
CA GLU A 260 19.77 -5.83 19.62
C GLU A 260 19.34 -5.40 18.22
N GLU A 261 19.13 -6.35 17.30
CA GLU A 261 18.62 -6.08 15.96
C GLU A 261 17.22 -5.43 16.00
N ARG A 262 16.31 -5.97 16.83
CA ARG A 262 14.96 -5.40 17.00
C ARG A 262 15.02 -3.98 17.57
N GLU A 263 15.91 -3.72 18.53
CA GLU A 263 16.10 -2.36 19.07
C GLU A 263 16.65 -1.39 18.03
N ALA A 264 17.60 -1.83 17.19
CA ALA A 264 18.13 -1.02 16.11
C ALA A 264 17.03 -0.65 15.09
N VAL A 265 16.19 -1.62 14.71
CA VAL A 265 15.04 -1.39 13.82
C VAL A 265 14.05 -0.39 14.44
N ARG A 266 13.72 -0.53 15.73
CA ARG A 266 12.85 0.43 16.44
C ARG A 266 13.43 1.85 16.45
N LYS A 267 14.73 1.99 16.68
CA LYS A 267 15.41 3.31 16.66
C LYS A 267 15.36 3.94 15.26
N ILE A 268 15.48 3.15 14.19
CA ILE A 268 15.34 3.64 12.81
C ILE A 268 13.90 4.10 12.56
N GLN A 269 12.91 3.31 12.97
CA GLN A 269 11.49 3.64 12.78
C GLN A 269 11.11 4.95 13.49
N ILE A 270 11.48 5.12 14.76
CA ILE A 270 11.24 6.36 15.52
C ILE A 270 11.88 7.58 14.81
N LYS A 271 13.09 7.40 14.25
CA LYS A 271 13.79 8.47 13.52
C LYS A 271 13.08 8.83 12.22
N GLU A 272 12.46 7.88 11.54
CA GLU A 272 11.65 8.12 10.34
C GLU A 272 10.34 8.82 10.66
N GLU A 273 9.63 8.39 11.70
CA GLU A 273 8.41 9.05 12.21
C GLU A 273 8.68 10.51 12.59
N LEU A 274 9.82 10.79 13.24
CA LEU A 274 10.26 12.15 13.57
C LEU A 274 10.57 13.00 12.32
N ARG A 275 11.08 12.37 11.24
CA ARG A 275 11.30 13.08 9.96
C ARG A 275 9.98 13.37 9.27
N GLU A 276 9.01 12.47 9.36
CA GLU A 276 7.69 12.65 8.76
C GLU A 276 6.89 13.74 9.47
N THR A 277 6.89 13.78 10.81
CA THR A 277 6.28 14.86 11.58
C THR A 277 6.88 16.22 11.23
N LYS A 278 8.21 16.34 11.16
CA LYS A 278 8.88 17.58 10.70
C LYS A 278 8.50 18.00 9.28
N ARG A 279 8.27 17.03 8.37
CA ARG A 279 7.78 17.33 7.01
C ARG A 279 6.34 17.86 7.04
N LYS A 280 5.47 17.24 7.85
CA LYS A 280 4.07 17.69 8.03
C LYS A 280 4.01 19.10 8.64
N GLU A 281 4.81 19.38 9.66
CA GLU A 281 4.90 20.71 10.28
C GLU A 281 5.37 21.77 9.27
N LYS A 282 6.38 21.45 8.46
CA LYS A 282 6.86 22.37 7.41
C LYS A 282 5.79 22.66 6.36
N LEU A 283 5.06 21.63 5.91
CA LEU A 283 3.97 21.78 4.95
C LEU A 283 2.83 22.63 5.55
N GLN A 284 2.49 22.40 6.81
CA GLN A 284 1.47 23.18 7.51
C GLN A 284 1.90 24.65 7.67
N ALA A 285 3.17 24.93 7.98
CA ALA A 285 3.71 26.27 8.06
C ALA A 285 3.68 27.00 6.70
N GLU A 286 3.99 26.29 5.61
CA GLU A 286 3.89 26.82 4.24
C GLU A 286 2.44 27.15 3.86
N GLN A 287 1.49 26.27 4.20
CA GLN A 287 0.07 26.53 3.98
C GLN A 287 -0.45 27.72 4.80
N ARG A 288 -0.01 27.88 6.06
CA ARG A 288 -0.34 29.06 6.87
C ARG A 288 0.18 30.34 6.22
N LYS A 289 1.42 30.32 5.73
CA LYS A 289 2.01 31.46 5.02
C LYS A 289 1.21 31.82 3.75
N GLN A 290 0.83 30.83 2.94
CA GLN A 290 -0.01 31.06 1.75
C GLN A 290 -1.37 31.67 2.10
N ASN A 291 -1.99 31.20 3.19
CA ASN A 291 -3.26 31.75 3.67
C ASN A 291 -3.10 33.19 4.17
N GLU A 292 -2.01 33.50 4.87
CA GLU A 292 -1.69 34.86 5.30
C GLU A 292 -1.47 35.81 4.11
N ASP A 293 -0.74 35.36 3.09
CA ASP A 293 -0.51 36.13 1.86
C ASP A 293 -1.82 36.37 1.12
N ARG A 294 -2.69 35.35 0.99
CA ARG A 294 -4.04 35.49 0.41
C ARG A 294 -4.93 36.44 1.21
N LEU A 295 -4.82 36.43 2.55
CA LEU A 295 -5.56 37.36 3.38
C LEU A 295 -5.09 38.82 3.17
N ARG A 296 -3.79 39.04 2.94
CA ARG A 296 -3.25 40.35 2.59
C ARG A 296 -3.77 40.85 1.24
N THR A 297 -3.81 40.00 0.22
CA THR A 297 -4.34 40.37 -1.10
C THR A 297 -5.83 40.72 -1.02
N LEU A 298 -6.64 39.91 -0.32
CA LEU A 298 -8.07 40.20 -0.13
C LEU A 298 -8.32 41.50 0.65
N LYS A 299 -7.47 41.83 1.64
CA LYS A 299 -7.55 43.12 2.35
C LYS A 299 -7.26 44.30 1.43
N GLN A 300 -6.28 44.14 0.53
CA GLN A 300 -5.95 45.17 -0.45
C GLN A 300 -7.10 45.35 -1.47
N GLU A 301 -7.62 44.27 -2.04
CA GLU A 301 -8.78 44.30 -2.95
C GLU A 301 -10.00 44.96 -2.29
N LYS A 302 -10.26 44.63 -1.03
CA LYS A 302 -11.33 45.28 -0.24
C LYS A 302 -11.12 46.79 -0.15
N TYR A 303 -9.91 47.23 0.18
CA TYR A 303 -9.58 48.65 0.28
C TYR A 303 -9.76 49.38 -1.07
N GLU A 304 -9.32 48.76 -2.18
CA GLU A 304 -9.48 49.31 -3.52
C GLU A 304 -10.96 49.45 -3.92
N LEU A 305 -11.80 48.45 -3.58
CA LEU A 305 -13.25 48.51 -3.78
C LEU A 305 -13.92 49.59 -2.92
N GLU A 306 -13.51 49.75 -1.66
CA GLU A 306 -14.00 50.83 -0.78
C GLU A 306 -13.65 52.22 -1.34
N GLN A 307 -12.45 52.40 -1.89
CA GLN A 307 -12.07 53.64 -2.57
C GLN A 307 -12.89 53.89 -3.85
N SER A 308 -13.11 52.85 -4.66
CA SER A 308 -13.94 52.96 -5.87
C SER A 308 -15.40 53.31 -5.54
N LEU A 309 -15.94 52.76 -4.45
CA LEU A 309 -17.29 53.07 -3.98
C LEU A 309 -17.41 54.51 -3.48
N LEU A 310 -16.40 55.01 -2.76
CA LEU A 310 -16.35 56.40 -2.32
C LEU A 310 -16.29 57.37 -3.53
N GLU A 311 -15.54 57.02 -4.56
CA GLU A 311 -15.45 57.82 -5.78
C GLU A 311 -16.77 57.80 -6.57
N MET A 312 -17.44 56.65 -6.68
CA MET A 312 -18.79 56.57 -7.26
C MET A 312 -19.79 57.44 -6.47
N GLN A 313 -19.73 57.44 -5.14
CA GLN A 313 -20.59 58.30 -4.32
C GLN A 313 -20.35 59.78 -4.57
N ARG A 314 -19.09 60.20 -4.76
CA ARG A 314 -18.76 61.58 -5.16
C ARG A 314 -19.35 61.95 -6.51
N VAL A 315 -19.18 61.09 -7.51
CA VAL A 315 -19.73 61.30 -8.86
C VAL A 315 -21.26 61.41 -8.81
N LEU A 316 -21.93 60.51 -8.06
CA LEU A 316 -23.38 60.58 -7.88
C LEU A 316 -23.85 61.86 -7.16
N SER A 317 -23.08 62.33 -6.17
CA SER A 317 -23.40 63.58 -5.47
C SER A 317 -23.28 64.79 -6.40
N SER A 318 -22.23 64.85 -7.22
CA SER A 318 -22.05 65.88 -8.24
C SER A 318 -23.18 65.88 -9.27
N LEU A 319 -23.59 64.70 -9.75
CA LEU A 319 -24.72 64.54 -10.67
C LEU A 319 -26.06 64.96 -10.04
N ALA A 320 -26.25 64.69 -8.75
CA ALA A 320 -27.45 65.10 -8.03
C ALA A 320 -27.52 66.63 -7.90
N GLU A 321 -26.40 67.30 -7.64
CA GLU A 321 -26.30 68.77 -7.64
C GLU A 321 -26.61 69.34 -9.03
N GLU A 322 -26.06 68.77 -10.11
CA GLU A 322 -26.39 69.16 -11.48
C GLU A 322 -27.89 69.00 -11.76
N LEU A 323 -28.51 67.88 -11.36
CA LEU A 323 -29.94 67.64 -11.58
C LEU A 323 -30.86 68.58 -10.79
N LEU A 324 -30.43 69.07 -9.63
CA LEU A 324 -31.17 70.08 -8.88
C LEU A 324 -31.20 71.43 -9.61
N ASP A 325 -30.11 71.78 -10.32
CA ASP A 325 -30.08 72.98 -11.19
C ASP A 325 -30.99 72.84 -12.42
N TYR A 326 -31.25 71.62 -12.91
CA TYR A 326 -32.18 71.38 -14.03
C TYR A 326 -33.66 71.29 -13.60
N GLY A 327 -33.97 71.37 -12.31
CA GLY A 327 -35.25 70.96 -11.72
C GLY A 327 -36.37 72.01 -11.61
N GLU A 328 -36.15 73.30 -11.88
CA GLU A 328 -37.22 74.31 -11.73
C GLU A 328 -38.20 74.40 -12.91
N GLU A 329 -37.93 73.75 -14.05
CA GLU A 329 -38.85 73.73 -15.19
C GLU A 329 -39.09 72.31 -15.72
N ARG A 330 -40.00 71.56 -15.08
CA ARG A 330 -41.10 70.82 -15.74
C ARG A 330 -41.78 69.80 -14.83
N ASN A 331 -43.03 70.14 -14.49
CA ASN A 331 -44.08 69.27 -13.99
C ASN A 331 -44.37 68.05 -14.91
N LYS A 332 -44.35 66.82 -14.34
CA LYS A 332 -45.42 65.77 -14.35
C LYS A 332 -44.82 64.34 -14.27
N PRO A 333 -45.22 63.51 -13.30
CA PRO A 333 -44.72 62.14 -13.18
C PRO A 333 -45.58 61.16 -14.01
N GLN A 334 -44.98 60.48 -14.98
CA GLN A 334 -45.55 59.26 -15.58
C GLN A 334 -44.97 58.02 -14.86
N VAL A 335 -45.77 57.46 -13.96
CA VAL A 335 -45.56 56.14 -13.35
C VAL A 335 -45.74 55.08 -14.45
N ARG A 336 -44.64 54.55 -14.98
CA ARG A 336 -44.66 53.33 -15.81
C ARG A 336 -44.51 52.11 -14.90
N LYS A 337 -45.58 51.31 -14.86
CA LYS A 337 -45.61 49.97 -14.25
C LYS A 337 -44.55 49.08 -14.89
N ILE A 338 -43.60 48.60 -14.08
CA ILE A 338 -42.72 47.49 -14.44
C ILE A 338 -43.53 46.22 -14.18
N SER A 339 -44.30 45.79 -15.18
CA SER A 339 -44.95 44.47 -15.19
C SER A 339 -43.95 43.41 -15.64
N GLU A 340 -43.69 42.46 -14.73
CA GLU A 340 -43.66 41.03 -15.01
C GLU A 340 -42.82 40.58 -16.24
N SER A 341 -41.51 40.53 -16.07
CA SER A 341 -40.61 39.74 -16.93
C SER A 341 -39.65 38.88 -16.09
N LYS A 342 -40.19 38.19 -15.08
CA LYS A 342 -39.50 37.10 -14.35
C LYS A 342 -39.99 35.71 -14.79
N GLN A 343 -40.34 35.54 -16.07
CA GLN A 343 -40.26 34.21 -16.70
C GLN A 343 -38.78 33.92 -16.94
N ALA A 344 -38.06 33.56 -15.87
CA ALA A 344 -36.82 32.82 -16.02
C ALA A 344 -37.19 31.54 -16.79
N PHE A 345 -36.71 31.43 -18.02
CA PHE A 345 -36.92 30.26 -18.86
C PHE A 345 -36.58 29.02 -18.04
N ILE A 346 -37.59 28.21 -17.72
CA ILE A 346 -37.41 26.93 -17.05
C ILE A 346 -36.75 26.00 -18.07
N ILE A 347 -35.42 25.99 -18.10
CA ILE A 347 -34.66 25.08 -18.94
C ILE A 347 -34.86 23.68 -18.38
N LYS A 348 -35.50 22.81 -19.16
CA LYS A 348 -35.70 21.40 -18.81
C LYS A 348 -34.35 20.68 -18.88
N PRO A 349 -33.93 19.94 -17.84
CA PRO A 349 -32.70 19.15 -17.90
C PRO A 349 -32.84 18.07 -18.99
N ASN A 350 -31.79 17.88 -19.78
CA ASN A 350 -31.68 16.80 -20.73
C ASN A 350 -31.14 15.57 -20.01
N ILE A 351 -31.99 14.56 -19.79
CA ILE A 351 -31.64 13.32 -19.09
C ILE A 351 -31.76 12.17 -20.09
N PRO A 352 -30.72 11.32 -20.25
CA PRO A 352 -30.80 10.14 -21.11
C PRO A 352 -31.93 9.20 -20.70
N THR A 353 -32.52 8.53 -21.68
CA THR A 353 -33.63 7.62 -21.42
C THR A 353 -33.13 6.31 -20.81
N PHE A 354 -33.67 5.94 -19.65
CA PHE A 354 -33.38 4.68 -18.96
C PHE A 354 -34.34 3.59 -19.45
N THR A 355 -33.87 2.69 -20.31
CA THR A 355 -34.70 1.65 -20.95
C THR A 355 -34.35 0.22 -20.53
N GLU A 356 -33.08 -0.06 -20.23
CA GLU A 356 -32.55 -1.41 -20.01
C GLU A 356 -31.82 -1.51 -18.67
N PRO A 357 -31.89 -2.64 -17.93
CA PRO A 357 -31.19 -2.77 -16.65
C PRO A 357 -29.67 -2.57 -16.72
N SER A 358 -29.07 -2.85 -17.88
CA SER A 358 -27.61 -2.76 -18.10
C SER A 358 -27.07 -1.34 -18.02
N ASN A 359 -27.86 -0.32 -18.37
CA ASN A 359 -27.42 1.09 -18.36
C ASN A 359 -27.80 1.84 -17.08
N PHE A 360 -28.31 1.12 -16.08
CA PHE A 360 -28.73 1.70 -14.81
C PHE A 360 -27.58 2.37 -14.05
N PRO A 361 -26.37 1.78 -13.92
CA PRO A 361 -25.27 2.41 -13.19
C PRO A 361 -24.85 3.75 -13.78
N GLU A 362 -24.69 3.84 -15.10
CA GLU A 362 -24.30 5.07 -15.79
C GLU A 362 -25.39 6.14 -15.65
N TRP A 363 -26.65 5.74 -15.84
CA TRP A 363 -27.79 6.64 -15.71
C TRP A 363 -27.91 7.20 -14.28
N LYS A 364 -27.75 6.34 -13.26
CA LYS A 364 -27.79 6.74 -11.84
C LYS A 364 -26.72 7.79 -11.53
N ILE A 365 -25.49 7.61 -12.01
CA ILE A 365 -24.39 8.57 -11.79
C ILE A 365 -24.76 9.95 -12.36
N GLU A 366 -25.34 10.00 -13.54
CA GLU A 366 -25.76 11.25 -14.16
C GLU A 366 -26.86 11.96 -13.35
N ILE A 367 -27.87 11.22 -12.88
CA ILE A 367 -28.90 11.77 -12.02
C ILE A 367 -28.31 12.27 -10.68
N GLN A 368 -27.42 11.51 -10.06
CA GLN A 368 -26.77 11.89 -8.81
C GLN A 368 -25.92 13.16 -8.97
N SER A 369 -25.24 13.30 -10.11
CA SER A 369 -24.50 14.52 -10.47
C SER A 369 -25.45 15.72 -10.57
N MET A 370 -26.58 15.56 -11.27
CA MET A 370 -27.58 16.63 -11.38
C MET A 370 -28.20 17.01 -10.02
N LEU A 371 -28.51 16.03 -9.16
CA LEU A 371 -29.00 16.27 -7.81
C LEU A 371 -27.99 17.03 -6.96
N SER A 372 -26.71 16.64 -7.04
CA SER A 372 -25.62 17.26 -6.29
C SER A 372 -25.32 18.69 -6.74
N SER A 373 -25.51 18.98 -8.04
CA SER A 373 -25.26 20.30 -8.61
C SER A 373 -26.22 21.40 -8.11
N ASN A 374 -27.41 21.01 -7.65
CA ASN A 374 -28.50 21.91 -7.25
C ASN A 374 -28.83 23.02 -8.29
N ILE A 375 -28.50 22.79 -9.57
CA ILE A 375 -28.75 23.74 -10.67
C ILE A 375 -30.25 23.82 -10.98
N TYR A 376 -30.95 22.70 -10.86
CA TYR A 376 -32.38 22.58 -11.19
C TYR A 376 -33.24 22.55 -9.93
N HIS A 377 -34.41 23.17 -9.99
CA HIS A 377 -35.41 23.02 -8.93
C HIS A 377 -35.82 21.55 -8.81
N ARG A 378 -35.95 21.06 -7.56
CA ARG A 378 -36.21 19.64 -7.26
C ARG A 378 -37.40 19.06 -8.01
N GLU A 379 -38.49 19.82 -8.12
CA GLU A 379 -39.71 19.40 -8.81
C GLU A 379 -39.53 19.24 -10.33
N ILE A 380 -38.75 20.14 -10.96
CA ILE A 380 -38.46 20.07 -12.39
C ILE A 380 -37.59 18.85 -12.67
N LEU A 381 -36.58 18.63 -11.84
CA LEU A 381 -35.67 17.49 -11.94
C LEU A 381 -36.41 16.17 -11.71
N ARG A 382 -37.27 16.09 -10.68
CA ARG A 382 -38.12 14.92 -10.40
C ARG A 382 -38.99 14.56 -11.60
N GLN A 383 -39.66 15.54 -12.20
CA GLN A 383 -40.50 15.29 -13.37
C GLN A 383 -39.68 14.86 -14.59
N ALA A 384 -38.48 15.43 -14.76
CA ALA A 384 -37.57 15.03 -15.82
C ALA A 384 -37.09 13.58 -15.63
N ILE A 385 -36.72 13.18 -14.42
CA ILE A 385 -36.34 11.80 -14.06
C ILE A 385 -37.47 10.84 -14.40
N ARG A 386 -38.71 11.13 -13.97
CA ARG A 386 -39.89 10.30 -14.27
C ARG A 386 -40.11 10.13 -15.79
N ASN A 387 -39.90 11.19 -16.56
CA ASN A 387 -40.05 11.16 -18.01
C ASN A 387 -38.91 10.42 -18.72
N ALA A 388 -37.71 10.42 -18.14
CA ALA A 388 -36.55 9.73 -18.68
C ALA A 388 -36.63 8.21 -18.49
N ILE A 389 -37.44 7.71 -17.56
CA ILE A 389 -37.58 6.28 -17.30
C ILE A 389 -38.58 5.65 -18.29
N GLY A 390 -38.06 4.78 -19.16
CA GLY A 390 -38.81 4.05 -20.17
C GLY A 390 -38.85 2.53 -19.91
N GLY A 391 -39.36 1.77 -20.88
CA GLY A 391 -39.23 0.31 -20.94
C GLY A 391 -39.73 -0.46 -19.72
N LYS A 392 -38.99 -1.51 -19.33
CA LYS A 392 -39.29 -2.33 -18.13
C LYS A 392 -39.19 -1.52 -16.83
N PRO A 393 -38.19 -0.64 -16.63
CA PRO A 393 -38.10 0.21 -15.44
C PRO A 393 -39.34 1.05 -15.12
N ARG A 394 -40.07 1.49 -16.15
CA ARG A 394 -41.29 2.30 -15.97
C ARG A 394 -42.38 1.57 -15.16
N LYS A 395 -42.37 0.23 -15.11
CA LYS A 395 -43.31 -0.55 -14.27
C LYS A 395 -43.09 -0.31 -12.78
N ILE A 396 -41.85 -0.04 -12.36
CA ILE A 396 -41.52 0.28 -10.95
C ILE A 396 -42.05 1.67 -10.59
N LEU A 397 -42.01 2.63 -11.52
CA LEU A 397 -42.61 3.95 -11.26
C LEU A 397 -44.12 3.87 -11.00
N ALA A 398 -44.80 2.88 -11.55
CA ALA A 398 -46.24 2.68 -11.32
C ALA A 398 -46.55 2.15 -9.91
N THR A 399 -45.59 1.55 -9.21
CA THR A 399 -45.77 1.10 -7.81
C THR A 399 -45.48 2.21 -6.81
N LEU A 400 -44.76 3.26 -7.23
CA LEU A 400 -44.45 4.42 -6.40
C LEU A 400 -45.60 5.43 -6.37
N LYS A 401 -45.69 6.19 -5.26
CA LYS A 401 -46.66 7.28 -5.14
C LYS A 401 -46.40 8.38 -6.18
N PRO A 402 -47.44 9.09 -6.67
CA PRO A 402 -47.25 10.23 -7.57
C PRO A 402 -46.37 11.35 -6.99
N THR A 403 -46.33 11.47 -5.66
CA THR A 403 -45.53 12.46 -4.93
C THR A 403 -44.11 11.97 -4.60
N ALA A 404 -43.75 10.75 -5.00
CA ALA A 404 -42.47 10.16 -4.61
C ALA A 404 -41.28 11.00 -5.08
N THR A 405 -40.33 11.26 -4.19
CA THR A 405 -39.18 12.14 -4.42
C THR A 405 -38.18 11.52 -5.40
N SER A 406 -37.22 12.32 -5.89
CA SER A 406 -36.17 11.81 -6.78
C SER A 406 -35.33 10.72 -6.11
N GLU A 407 -35.09 10.85 -4.81
CA GLU A 407 -34.35 9.89 -3.98
C GLU A 407 -35.11 8.59 -3.81
N GLU A 408 -36.42 8.64 -3.51
CA GLU A 408 -37.28 7.45 -3.41
C GLU A 408 -37.37 6.69 -4.75
N ILE A 409 -37.40 7.43 -5.87
CA ILE A 409 -37.36 6.83 -7.21
C ILE A 409 -36.02 6.12 -7.43
N LEU A 410 -34.90 6.76 -7.11
CA LEU A 410 -33.58 6.16 -7.26
C LEU A 410 -33.40 4.93 -6.36
N GLU A 411 -33.87 4.97 -5.12
CA GLU A 411 -33.81 3.84 -4.19
C GLU A 411 -34.63 2.65 -4.68
N ALA A 412 -35.84 2.89 -5.20
CA ALA A 412 -36.67 1.84 -5.77
C ALA A 412 -36.02 1.21 -7.01
N LEU A 413 -35.40 2.01 -7.88
CA LEU A 413 -34.66 1.50 -9.03
C LEU A 413 -33.38 0.77 -8.61
N GLU A 414 -32.67 1.26 -7.60
CA GLU A 414 -31.48 0.61 -7.04
C GLU A 414 -31.81 -0.78 -6.48
N SER A 415 -32.92 -0.90 -5.76
CA SER A 415 -33.34 -2.18 -5.20
C SER A 415 -33.67 -3.23 -6.28
N ASN A 416 -34.02 -2.82 -7.50
CA ASN A 416 -34.44 -3.72 -8.58
C ASN A 416 -33.37 -3.93 -9.66
N TYR A 417 -32.55 -2.92 -9.92
CA TYR A 417 -31.55 -2.90 -10.99
C TYR A 417 -30.14 -2.58 -10.53
N GLY A 418 -29.95 -2.19 -9.27
CA GLY A 418 -28.64 -1.99 -8.67
C GLY A 418 -27.87 -3.31 -8.52
N ASP A 419 -26.58 -3.19 -8.24
CA ASP A 419 -25.72 -4.36 -8.04
C ASP A 419 -26.04 -5.01 -6.70
N ILE A 420 -26.77 -6.13 -6.72
CA ILE A 420 -27.21 -6.86 -5.50
C ILE A 420 -26.04 -7.65 -4.88
N LYS A 421 -24.88 -7.73 -5.55
CA LYS A 421 -23.73 -8.50 -5.03
C LYS A 421 -23.31 -7.97 -3.66
N SER A 422 -23.12 -8.90 -2.71
CA SER A 422 -22.56 -8.57 -1.40
C SER A 422 -21.11 -8.13 -1.55
N GLY A 423 -20.59 -7.42 -0.54
CA GLY A 423 -19.20 -6.99 -0.50
C GLY A 423 -18.23 -8.18 -0.65
N GLU A 424 -18.54 -9.30 0.00
CA GLU A 424 -17.75 -10.53 -0.07
C GLU A 424 -17.73 -11.13 -1.48
N CYS A 425 -18.87 -11.15 -2.18
CA CYS A 425 -18.91 -11.62 -3.57
C CYS A 425 -18.05 -10.75 -4.50
N ILE A 426 -18.08 -9.42 -4.32
CA ILE A 426 -17.25 -8.49 -5.10
C ILE A 426 -15.77 -8.73 -4.81
N MET A 427 -15.40 -8.93 -3.54
CA MET A 427 -14.02 -9.24 -3.14
C MET A 427 -13.55 -10.58 -3.70
N GLU A 428 -14.41 -11.60 -3.68
CA GLU A 428 -14.13 -12.90 -4.28
C GLU A 428 -13.90 -12.78 -5.80
N GLU A 429 -14.76 -12.03 -6.50
CA GLU A 429 -14.62 -11.74 -7.92
C GLU A 429 -13.30 -11.02 -8.22
N TYR A 430 -12.93 -10.02 -7.41
CA TYR A 430 -11.66 -9.32 -7.48
C TYR A 430 -10.45 -10.28 -7.28
N TYR A 431 -10.52 -11.18 -6.29
CA TYR A 431 -9.47 -12.17 -6.04
C TYR A 431 -9.46 -13.34 -7.03
N LYS A 432 -10.49 -13.50 -7.85
CA LYS A 432 -10.53 -14.44 -8.98
C LYS A 432 -10.17 -13.77 -10.30
N ALA A 433 -10.28 -12.45 -10.41
CA ALA A 433 -10.02 -11.69 -11.62
C ALA A 433 -8.58 -11.91 -12.12
N LYS A 434 -8.47 -12.51 -13.31
CA LYS A 434 -7.25 -12.67 -14.11
C LYS A 434 -7.46 -11.97 -15.46
N GLN A 435 -6.38 -11.67 -16.18
CA GLN A 435 -6.50 -11.14 -17.54
C GLN A 435 -7.17 -12.17 -18.45
N GLU A 436 -8.23 -11.78 -19.15
CA GLU A 436 -8.90 -12.65 -20.12
C GLU A 436 -8.05 -12.84 -21.39
N LYS A 437 -8.49 -13.70 -22.32
CA LYS A 437 -7.69 -14.07 -23.50
C LYS A 437 -7.47 -12.92 -24.47
N GLU A 438 -8.49 -12.08 -24.64
CA GLU A 438 -8.55 -11.01 -25.63
C GLU A 438 -8.68 -9.64 -24.95
N GLU A 439 -8.47 -9.61 -23.63
CA GLU A 439 -8.57 -8.39 -22.83
C GLU A 439 -7.23 -7.64 -22.87
N ASP A 440 -7.27 -6.43 -23.40
CA ASP A 440 -6.14 -5.51 -23.39
C ASP A 440 -5.83 -4.99 -21.96
N ILE A 441 -4.67 -4.35 -21.79
CA ILE A 441 -4.24 -3.84 -20.49
C ILE A 441 -5.14 -2.70 -19.96
N SER A 442 -5.79 -1.96 -20.85
CA SER A 442 -6.67 -0.84 -20.48
C SER A 442 -7.99 -1.35 -19.92
N ALA A 443 -8.67 -2.23 -20.66
CA ALA A 443 -9.90 -2.91 -20.29
C ALA A 443 -9.74 -3.65 -18.97
N ARG A 444 -8.62 -4.38 -18.80
CA ARG A 444 -8.30 -5.03 -17.54
C ARG A 444 -8.14 -4.05 -16.38
N GLY A 445 -7.47 -2.93 -16.63
CA GLY A 445 -7.29 -1.89 -15.63
C GLY A 445 -8.62 -1.32 -15.16
N ILE A 446 -9.50 -0.98 -16.12
CA ILE A 446 -10.84 -0.44 -15.87
C ILE A 446 -11.68 -1.45 -15.07
N ARG A 447 -11.74 -2.72 -15.50
CA ARG A 447 -12.50 -3.77 -14.80
C ARG A 447 -12.03 -3.98 -13.36
N LEU A 448 -10.71 -3.94 -13.10
CA LEU A 448 -10.19 -4.02 -11.73
C LEU A 448 -10.51 -2.76 -10.91
N GLU A 449 -10.44 -1.58 -11.51
CA GLU A 449 -10.84 -0.32 -10.86
C GLU A 449 -12.31 -0.33 -10.46
N GLU A 450 -13.19 -0.80 -11.34
CA GLU A 450 -14.62 -0.96 -11.06
C GLU A 450 -14.87 -1.91 -9.89
N LEU A 451 -14.23 -3.09 -9.88
CA LEU A 451 -14.38 -4.05 -8.78
C LEU A 451 -13.90 -3.47 -7.44
N VAL A 452 -12.75 -2.79 -7.42
CA VAL A 452 -12.22 -2.18 -6.20
C VAL A 452 -13.09 -1.00 -5.76
N GLN A 453 -13.59 -0.17 -6.69
CA GLN A 453 -14.48 0.93 -6.35
C GLN A 453 -15.79 0.42 -5.75
N LYS A 454 -16.41 -0.61 -6.34
CA LYS A 454 -17.59 -1.27 -5.77
C LYS A 454 -17.34 -1.79 -4.36
N ALA A 455 -16.18 -2.41 -4.12
CA ALA A 455 -15.81 -2.87 -2.79
C ALA A 455 -15.57 -1.73 -1.78
N ILE A 456 -15.04 -0.58 -2.23
CA ILE A 456 -14.91 0.64 -1.40
C ILE A 456 -16.30 1.20 -1.06
N ASP A 457 -17.19 1.28 -2.04
CA ASP A 457 -18.55 1.82 -1.86
C ASP A 457 -19.39 0.96 -0.89
N ARG A 458 -19.07 -0.34 -0.80
CA ARG A 458 -19.63 -1.29 0.17
C ARG A 458 -18.94 -1.28 1.54
N GLY A 459 -17.81 -0.57 1.68
CA GLY A 459 -17.06 -0.50 2.93
C GLY A 459 -16.08 -1.65 3.19
N GLU A 460 -15.90 -2.56 2.24
CA GLU A 460 -14.99 -3.72 2.36
C GLU A 460 -13.51 -3.33 2.26
N ILE A 461 -13.20 -2.30 1.47
CA ILE A 461 -11.84 -1.81 1.25
C ILE A 461 -11.74 -0.36 1.73
N GLN A 462 -10.71 -0.07 2.52
CA GLN A 462 -10.33 1.30 2.88
C GLN A 462 -9.69 2.01 1.68
N THR A 463 -10.09 3.26 1.41
CA THR A 463 -9.65 4.05 0.25
C THR A 463 -8.12 4.12 0.08
N HIS A 464 -7.36 4.16 1.18
CA HIS A 464 -5.90 4.20 1.13
C HIS A 464 -5.25 2.90 0.64
N ARG A 465 -5.95 1.76 0.71
CA ARG A 465 -5.47 0.44 0.22
C ARG A 465 -5.73 0.23 -1.27
N ARG A 466 -6.63 1.03 -1.87
CA ARG A 466 -7.02 0.97 -3.29
C ARG A 466 -5.80 0.82 -4.21
N GLU A 467 -4.83 1.70 -4.03
CA GLU A 467 -3.66 1.81 -4.89
C GLU A 467 -2.80 0.56 -4.90
N GLN A 468 -2.48 0.05 -3.70
CA GLN A 468 -1.65 -1.14 -3.54
C GLN A 468 -2.37 -2.37 -4.09
N MET A 469 -3.67 -2.50 -3.80
CA MET A 469 -4.49 -3.60 -4.28
C MET A 469 -4.52 -3.63 -5.81
N LEU A 470 -4.88 -2.51 -6.46
CA LEU A 470 -4.91 -2.42 -7.91
C LEU A 470 -3.57 -2.80 -8.52
N ARG A 471 -2.45 -2.23 -8.04
CA ARG A 471 -1.11 -2.53 -8.56
C ARG A 471 -0.73 -4.00 -8.42
N THR A 472 -0.88 -4.57 -7.22
CA THR A 472 -0.51 -5.96 -6.97
C THR A 472 -1.35 -6.91 -7.83
N ARG A 473 -2.67 -6.72 -7.89
CA ARG A 473 -3.57 -7.61 -8.63
C ARG A 473 -3.39 -7.47 -10.14
N PHE A 474 -3.27 -6.23 -10.62
CA PHE A 474 -3.06 -5.94 -12.04
C PHE A 474 -1.79 -6.60 -12.57
N TRP A 475 -0.65 -6.39 -11.92
CA TRP A 475 0.63 -6.94 -12.39
C TRP A 475 0.77 -8.45 -12.15
N LYS A 476 0.34 -8.98 -11.00
CA LYS A 476 0.54 -10.41 -10.64
C LYS A 476 -0.12 -11.35 -11.65
N TYR A 477 -1.32 -11.02 -12.11
CA TYR A 477 -2.15 -11.90 -12.95
C TYR A 477 -2.18 -11.49 -14.44
N LEU A 478 -1.10 -10.86 -14.93
CA LEU A 478 -0.88 -10.65 -16.37
C LEU A 478 -0.71 -11.98 -17.09
N ARG A 479 -1.37 -12.11 -18.23
CA ARG A 479 -1.30 -13.30 -19.09
C ARG A 479 -0.03 -13.31 -19.93
N ASN A 480 0.34 -12.16 -20.50
CA ASN A 480 1.52 -12.04 -21.34
C ASN A 480 2.80 -12.00 -20.48
N LYS A 481 3.58 -13.09 -20.52
CA LYS A 481 4.83 -13.22 -19.75
C LYS A 481 5.92 -12.25 -20.21
N GLU A 482 6.00 -11.96 -21.50
CA GLU A 482 6.97 -11.01 -22.07
C GLU A 482 6.70 -9.60 -21.54
N LEU A 483 5.43 -9.17 -21.60
CA LEU A 483 4.99 -7.89 -21.05
C LEU A 483 5.22 -7.82 -19.54
N LYS A 484 4.91 -8.89 -18.80
CA LYS A 484 5.15 -8.95 -17.35
C LYS A 484 6.63 -8.78 -17.00
N ASN A 485 7.53 -9.39 -17.78
CA ASN A 485 8.97 -9.28 -17.59
C ASN A 485 9.48 -7.88 -17.93
N ALA A 486 9.08 -7.32 -19.08
CA ALA A 486 9.46 -5.96 -19.50
C ALA A 486 9.01 -4.90 -18.47
N THR A 487 7.83 -5.08 -17.89
CA THR A 487 7.22 -4.11 -16.98
C THR A 487 7.58 -4.31 -15.50
N ARG A 488 8.42 -5.30 -15.18
CA ARG A 488 8.82 -5.63 -13.79
C ARG A 488 9.44 -4.44 -13.07
N ILE A 489 10.33 -3.71 -13.75
CA ILE A 489 11.01 -2.54 -13.18
C ILE A 489 10.00 -1.45 -12.81
N PHE A 490 8.97 -1.24 -13.63
CA PHE A 490 7.92 -0.26 -13.36
C PHE A 490 7.09 -0.65 -12.13
N TYR A 491 6.78 -1.94 -11.98
CA TYR A 491 6.09 -2.44 -10.81
C TYR A 491 6.92 -2.26 -9.52
N GLU A 492 8.20 -2.63 -9.55
CA GLU A 492 9.12 -2.52 -8.40
C GLU A 492 9.42 -1.06 -8.00
N SER A 493 9.32 -0.11 -8.95
CA SER A 493 9.58 1.33 -8.72
C SER A 493 8.53 2.04 -7.86
N ASN A 494 7.53 1.33 -7.33
CA ASN A 494 6.48 1.88 -6.47
C ASN A 494 5.69 3.07 -7.06
N ILE A 495 5.58 3.16 -8.39
CA ILE A 495 4.84 4.25 -9.06
C ILE A 495 3.32 4.10 -8.87
N PRO A 496 2.55 5.20 -8.97
CA PRO A 496 1.10 5.13 -8.92
C PRO A 496 0.49 4.20 -9.99
N PHE A 497 -0.66 3.60 -9.71
CA PHE A 497 -1.38 2.64 -10.56
C PHE A 497 -1.66 3.21 -11.94
N GLU A 498 -2.11 4.46 -12.01
CA GLU A 498 -2.40 5.14 -13.27
C GLU A 498 -1.14 5.26 -14.15
N GLU A 499 -0.01 5.63 -13.54
CA GLU A 499 1.27 5.72 -14.23
C GLU A 499 1.82 4.34 -14.62
N LEU A 500 1.60 3.32 -13.77
CA LEU A 500 1.91 1.92 -14.10
C LEU A 500 1.10 1.46 -15.32
N ARG A 501 -0.22 1.69 -15.34
CA ARG A 501 -1.11 1.34 -16.45
C ARG A 501 -0.67 2.01 -17.75
N LYS A 502 -0.36 3.32 -17.73
CA LYS A 502 0.15 4.05 -18.90
C LYS A 502 1.45 3.47 -19.44
N LYS A 503 2.43 3.18 -18.58
CA LYS A 503 3.71 2.59 -19.01
C LYS A 503 3.52 1.20 -19.57
N MET A 504 2.72 0.37 -18.92
CA MET A 504 2.43 -0.99 -19.40
C MET A 504 1.71 -1.00 -20.75
N ARG A 505 0.81 -0.05 -21.00
CA ARG A 505 0.14 0.08 -22.30
C ARG A 505 1.12 0.42 -23.42
N ARG A 506 2.14 1.26 -23.16
CA ARG A 506 3.18 1.56 -24.15
C ARG A 506 4.00 0.31 -24.49
N GLU A 507 4.45 -0.42 -23.47
CA GLU A 507 5.17 -1.69 -23.68
C GLU A 507 4.33 -2.73 -24.43
N GLU A 508 3.02 -2.80 -24.15
CA GLU A 508 2.11 -3.69 -24.89
C GLU A 508 2.05 -3.35 -26.38
N GLN A 509 2.04 -2.05 -26.72
CA GLN A 509 2.08 -1.58 -28.10
C GLN A 509 3.43 -1.92 -28.76
N ASP A 510 4.55 -1.66 -28.08
CA ASP A 510 5.89 -1.93 -28.61
C ASP A 510 6.13 -3.42 -28.87
N ILE A 511 5.65 -4.30 -27.97
CA ILE A 511 5.70 -5.76 -28.14
C ILE A 511 4.82 -6.21 -29.32
N SER A 512 3.65 -5.60 -29.49
CA SER A 512 2.74 -5.95 -30.60
C SER A 512 3.36 -5.60 -31.95
N VAL A 513 3.93 -4.40 -32.08
CA VAL A 513 4.66 -3.96 -33.30
C VAL A 513 5.86 -4.87 -33.61
N SER A 514 6.59 -5.29 -32.58
CA SER A 514 7.73 -6.21 -32.73
C SER A 514 7.32 -7.59 -33.26
N LYS A 515 6.14 -8.09 -32.84
CA LYS A 515 5.59 -9.37 -33.32
C LYS A 515 5.14 -9.30 -34.77
N GLU A 516 4.46 -8.22 -35.15
CA GLU A 516 4.05 -7.99 -36.54
C GLU A 516 5.26 -7.90 -37.47
N THR A 517 6.30 -7.16 -37.07
CA THR A 517 7.54 -7.03 -37.85
C THR A 517 8.24 -8.38 -38.01
N SER A 518 8.32 -9.17 -36.94
CA SER A 518 8.95 -10.50 -36.99
C SER A 518 8.17 -11.48 -37.89
N GLN A 519 6.83 -11.39 -37.91
CA GLN A 519 6.01 -12.19 -38.81
C GLN A 519 6.18 -11.78 -40.27
N GLN A 520 6.26 -10.48 -40.57
CA GLN A 520 6.50 -9.99 -41.94
C GLN A 520 7.86 -10.42 -42.49
N ILE A 521 8.92 -10.37 -41.67
CA ILE A 521 10.25 -10.85 -42.07
C ILE A 521 10.21 -12.36 -42.39
N ASN A 522 9.49 -13.15 -41.58
CA ASN A 522 9.41 -14.59 -41.79
C ASN A 522 8.62 -14.95 -43.07
N VAL A 523 7.53 -14.22 -43.36
CA VAL A 523 6.77 -14.37 -44.61
C VAL A 523 7.64 -14.00 -45.83
N HIS A 524 8.40 -12.90 -45.75
CA HIS A 524 9.27 -12.47 -46.85
C HIS A 524 10.41 -13.48 -47.11
N GLN A 525 11.03 -14.02 -46.05
CA GLN A 525 12.06 -15.05 -46.18
C GLN A 525 11.52 -16.35 -46.80
N ILE A 526 10.29 -16.74 -46.45
CA ILE A 526 9.64 -17.91 -47.06
C ILE A 526 9.38 -17.64 -48.55
N GLU A 527 8.84 -16.47 -48.91
CA GLU A 527 8.59 -16.08 -50.29
C GLU A 527 9.88 -16.09 -51.15
N ASP A 528 10.96 -15.52 -50.62
CA ASP A 528 12.25 -15.47 -51.32
C ASP A 528 12.85 -16.87 -51.50
N HIS A 529 12.75 -17.75 -50.51
CA HIS A 529 13.14 -19.15 -50.65
C HIS A 529 12.31 -19.87 -51.73
N THR A 530 10.98 -19.69 -51.77
CA THR A 530 10.14 -20.27 -52.83
C THR A 530 10.49 -19.74 -54.22
N LYS A 531 10.78 -18.44 -54.37
CA LYS A 531 11.20 -17.84 -55.65
C LYS A 531 12.55 -18.38 -56.14
N MET A 532 13.52 -18.59 -55.25
CA MET A 532 14.81 -19.20 -55.63
C MET A 532 14.68 -20.67 -56.05
N THR A 533 13.78 -21.42 -55.40
CA THR A 533 13.55 -22.84 -55.72
C THR A 533 12.81 -23.03 -57.05
N LEU A 534 11.99 -22.05 -57.46
CA LEU A 534 11.30 -22.07 -58.76
C LEU A 534 12.17 -21.61 -59.94
N LYS A 535 13.21 -20.77 -59.70
CA LYS A 535 14.17 -20.37 -60.75
C LYS A 535 15.23 -21.42 -61.08
N SER A 536 15.38 -22.44 -60.23
CA SER A 536 16.36 -23.53 -60.39
C SER A 536 15.77 -24.78 -61.03
N ARG A 537 14.47 -24.78 -61.35
CA ARG A 537 13.79 -25.74 -62.22
C ARG A 537 13.50 -25.07 -63.56
#